data_AF-A0A955NQC4-F1
#
_entry.id   AF-A0A955NQC4-F1
#
_cell.length_a   1.000
_cell.length_b   1.000
_cell.length_c   1.000
_cell.angle_alpha   90.00
_cell.angle_beta   90.00
_cell.angle_gamma   90.00
#
_symmetry.space_group_name_H-M   'P 1'
#
loop_
_entity.id
_entity.type
_entity.pdbx_description
1 polymer ?
#
loop_
_entity_poly.entity_id
_entity_poly.type
_entity_poly.pdbx_seq_one_letter_code
_entity_poly.pdbx_strand_id
1 'polypeptide(L)'
;DYILNPVGKAIQKSMTPVTLVPVERDDHFFGGESLDRHFYAVNDLPRGVTFTLVWSFHLAGEKVSGGTDRVAIPAAADAEVAISFALPTVNQPQ
;
A
#
# COMPACT_ATOMS: atom_id res chain seq x y z
N ASP A 1 -1.27 -33.03 -15.60
CA ASP A 1 -1.74 -31.93 -14.75
C ASP A 1 -0.63 -30.94 -14.47
N TYR A 2 -0.74 -29.71 -15.00
CA TYR A 2 0.23 -28.66 -14.77
C TYR A 2 -0.11 -27.96 -13.44
N ILE A 3 0.72 -28.16 -12.41
CA ILE A 3 0.60 -27.45 -11.14
C ILE A 3 1.32 -26.11 -11.30
N LEU A 4 0.54 -25.03 -11.30
CA LEU A 4 1.07 -23.68 -11.44
C LEU A 4 1.93 -23.35 -10.20
N ASN A 5 3.24 -23.25 -10.42
CA ASN A 5 4.21 -22.99 -9.35
C ASN A 5 3.90 -21.64 -8.65
N PRO A 6 3.69 -21.61 -7.33
CA PRO A 6 3.42 -20.36 -6.59
C PRO A 6 4.53 -19.32 -6.75
N VAL A 7 5.78 -19.75 -6.97
CA VAL A 7 6.92 -18.86 -7.26
C VAL A 7 6.74 -18.14 -8.59
N GLY A 8 6.25 -18.84 -9.62
CA GLY A 8 5.98 -18.25 -10.94
C GLY A 8 4.95 -17.12 -10.86
N LYS A 9 3.91 -17.29 -10.05
CA LYS A 9 2.93 -16.21 -9.78
C LYS A 9 3.53 -15.04 -9.04
N ALA A 10 4.40 -15.29 -8.05
CA ALA A 10 5.07 -14.23 -7.30
C ALA A 10 5.99 -13.39 -8.20
N ILE A 11 6.79 -14.04 -9.05
CA ILE A 11 7.66 -13.39 -10.03
C ILE A 11 6.84 -12.54 -11.01
N GLN A 12 5.75 -13.09 -11.55
CA GLN A 12 4.90 -12.34 -12.48
C GLN A 12 4.30 -11.08 -11.82
N LYS A 13 3.95 -11.15 -10.53
CA LYS A 13 3.46 -10.00 -9.77
C LYS A 13 4.56 -8.97 -9.50
N SER A 14 5.80 -9.38 -9.30
CA SER A 14 6.92 -8.46 -9.05
C SER A 14 7.46 -7.80 -10.31
N MET A 15 7.29 -8.43 -11.49
CA MET A 15 7.74 -7.88 -12.78
C MET A 15 6.71 -6.95 -13.45
N THR A 16 5.77 -6.40 -12.68
CA THR A 16 4.89 -5.36 -13.21
C THR A 16 5.67 -4.06 -13.42
N PRO A 17 5.49 -3.36 -14.56
CA PRO A 17 6.26 -2.14 -14.86
C PRO A 17 6.07 -0.99 -13.87
N VAL A 18 4.99 -1.05 -13.08
CA VAL A 18 4.72 -0.13 -11.98
C VAL A 18 4.33 -0.98 -10.78
N THR A 19 5.05 -0.82 -9.68
CA THR A 19 4.82 -1.60 -8.46
C THR A 19 4.80 -0.68 -7.25
N LEU A 20 3.88 -0.94 -6.32
CA LEU A 20 3.84 -0.29 -5.01
C LEU A 20 4.00 -1.37 -3.94
N VAL A 21 5.07 -1.30 -3.16
CA VAL A 21 5.41 -2.29 -2.15
C VAL A 21 5.32 -1.64 -0.77
N PRO A 22 4.46 -2.12 0.14
CA PRO A 22 4.48 -1.63 1.51
C PRO A 22 5.82 -1.99 2.15
N VAL A 23 6.45 -1.00 2.79
CA VAL A 23 7.67 -1.20 3.57
C VAL A 23 7.25 -1.22 5.03
N GLU A 24 7.27 -2.39 5.65
CA GLU A 24 7.16 -2.51 7.11
C GLU A 24 8.48 -2.02 7.72
N ARG A 25 8.59 -0.72 7.95
CA ARG A 25 9.52 -0.19 8.96
C ARG A 25 8.84 -0.29 10.32
N ASP A 26 9.61 -0.16 11.40
CA ASP A 26 9.18 -0.25 12.81
C ASP A 26 8.11 0.81 13.18
N ASP A 27 6.94 0.71 12.56
CA ASP A 27 5.82 1.62 12.68
C ASP A 27 5.12 1.29 13.99
N HIS A 28 5.64 1.88 15.07
CA HIS A 28 5.03 1.77 16.39
C HIS A 28 3.71 2.53 16.40
N PHE A 29 2.61 1.80 16.59
CA PHE A 29 1.28 2.39 16.67
C PHE A 29 0.97 2.84 18.11
N PHE A 30 1.10 4.14 18.39
CA PHE A 30 0.84 4.73 19.72
C PHE A 30 -0.54 5.40 19.86
N GLY A 31 -1.58 4.88 19.18
CA GLY A 31 -2.95 5.36 19.38
C GLY A 31 -3.25 6.74 18.78
N GLY A 32 -2.64 7.06 17.63
CA GLY A 32 -2.91 8.30 16.88
C GLY A 32 -4.14 8.23 15.96
N GLU A 33 -4.55 9.38 15.42
CA GLU A 33 -5.69 9.54 14.49
C GLU A 33 -5.40 9.02 13.07
N SER A 34 -4.11 8.79 12.74
CA SER A 34 -3.67 8.28 11.44
C SER A 34 -2.63 7.17 11.59
N LEU A 35 -2.58 6.30 10.58
CA LEU A 35 -1.50 5.35 10.36
C LEU A 35 -0.71 5.81 9.14
N ASP A 36 0.50 6.31 9.38
CA ASP A 36 1.43 6.56 8.30
C ASP A 36 2.08 5.24 7.89
N ARG A 37 1.98 4.91 6.61
CA ARG A 37 2.68 3.77 6.02
C ARG A 37 3.59 4.26 4.91
N HIS A 38 4.78 3.69 4.89
CA HIS A 38 5.76 3.93 3.86
C HIS A 38 5.60 2.88 2.76
N PHE A 39 5.52 3.35 1.52
CA PHE A 39 5.52 2.48 0.34
C PHE A 39 6.74 2.78 -0.51
N TYR A 40 7.37 1.73 -1.01
CA TYR A 40 8.34 1.83 -2.08
C TYR A 40 7.60 1.74 -3.41
N ALA A 41 7.76 2.77 -4.22
CA ALA A 41 7.08 2.91 -5.49
C ALA A 41 8.12 2.83 -6.61
N VAL A 42 7.94 1.85 -7.51
CA VAL A 42 8.79 1.61 -8.68
C VAL A 42 8.00 1.92 -9.93
N ASN A 43 8.55 2.74 -10.82
CA ASN A 43 7.99 2.98 -12.14
C ASN A 43 9.07 2.85 -13.22
N ASP A 44 9.11 1.70 -13.86
CA ASP A 44 10.04 1.38 -14.95
C ASP A 44 9.59 1.96 -16.30
N LEU A 45 8.45 2.66 -16.35
CA LEU A 45 7.97 3.28 -17.58
C LEU A 45 8.71 4.59 -17.87
N PRO A 46 8.89 4.95 -19.16
CA PRO A 46 9.51 6.21 -19.57
C PRO A 46 8.61 7.44 -19.31
N ARG A 47 7.46 7.27 -18.66
CA ARG A 47 6.48 8.32 -18.34
C ARG A 47 6.04 8.21 -16.88
N GLY A 48 5.68 9.34 -16.28
CA GLY A 48 5.04 9.35 -14.98
C GLY A 48 3.67 8.69 -15.00
N VAL A 49 3.27 8.10 -13.87
CA VAL A 49 1.99 7.42 -13.71
C VAL A 49 1.29 7.95 -12.47
N THR A 50 -0.01 8.16 -12.57
CA THR A 50 -0.88 8.44 -11.43
C THR A 50 -1.84 7.28 -11.26
N PHE A 51 -1.92 6.73 -10.05
CA PHE A 51 -2.91 5.72 -9.70
C PHE A 51 -3.74 6.18 -8.52
N THR A 52 -4.93 5.58 -8.48
CA THR A 52 -5.85 5.69 -7.37
C THR A 52 -5.60 4.50 -6.45
N LEU A 53 -5.00 4.72 -5.29
CA LEU A 53 -4.88 3.72 -4.24
C LEU A 53 -6.22 3.64 -3.51
N VAL A 54 -6.78 2.45 -3.40
CA VAL A 54 -7.97 2.17 -2.58
C VAL A 54 -7.53 1.29 -1.41
N TRP A 55 -7.86 1.69 -0.19
CA TRP A 55 -7.44 0.99 1.03
C TRP A 55 -8.61 0.75 1.99
N SER A 56 -8.46 -0.27 2.83
CA SER A 56 -9.38 -0.57 3.93
C SER A 56 -8.64 -1.14 5.13
N PHE A 57 -9.09 -0.77 6.33
CA PHE A 57 -8.67 -1.41 7.57
C PHE A 57 -9.75 -2.39 8.03
N HIS A 58 -9.31 -3.56 8.45
CA HIS A 58 -10.17 -4.60 9.00
C HIS A 58 -9.71 -4.95 10.42
N LEU A 59 -10.64 -4.96 11.38
CA LEU A 59 -10.42 -5.44 12.73
C LEU A 59 -11.30 -6.66 12.96
N ALA A 60 -10.69 -7.79 13.36
CA ALA A 60 -11.41 -9.06 13.52
C ALA A 60 -12.24 -9.47 12.28
N GLY A 61 -11.72 -9.16 11.08
CA GLY A 61 -12.37 -9.47 9.80
C GLY A 61 -13.37 -8.40 9.31
N GLU A 62 -13.88 -7.56 10.20
CA GLU A 62 -14.83 -6.50 9.88
C GLU A 62 -14.14 -5.24 9.39
N LYS A 63 -14.66 -4.62 8.33
CA LYS A 63 -14.12 -3.36 7.81
C LYS A 63 -14.45 -2.21 8.77
N VAL A 64 -13.42 -1.56 9.29
CA VAL A 64 -13.56 -0.46 10.26
C VAL A 64 -13.26 0.92 9.67
N SER A 65 -12.43 0.99 8.62
CA SER A 65 -12.14 2.24 7.89
C SER A 65 -11.71 1.93 6.46
N GLY A 66 -11.67 2.96 5.61
CA GLY A 66 -11.18 2.86 4.25
C GLY A 66 -11.15 4.22 3.58
N GLY A 67 -10.44 4.30 2.47
CA GLY A 67 -10.29 5.54 1.74
C GLY A 67 -9.67 5.34 0.38
N THR A 68 -9.44 6.47 -0.27
CA THR A 68 -8.91 6.53 -1.61
C THR A 68 -7.91 7.67 -1.70
N ASP A 69 -6.72 7.38 -2.18
CA ASP A 69 -5.64 8.36 -2.36
C ASP A 69 -5.17 8.37 -3.81
N ARG A 70 -4.70 9.53 -4.28
CA ARG A 70 -4.04 9.63 -5.58
C ARG A 70 -2.54 9.74 -5.37
N VAL A 71 -1.81 8.80 -5.96
CA VAL A 71 -0.35 8.75 -5.88
C VAL A 71 0.21 8.94 -7.28
N ALA A 72 1.14 9.88 -7.42
CA ALA A 72 1.88 10.10 -8.65
C ALA A 72 3.32 9.59 -8.48
N ILE A 73 3.76 8.70 -9.35
CA ILE A 73 5.16 8.25 -9.44
C ILE A 73 5.78 8.87 -10.70
N PRO A 74 6.89 9.60 -10.60
CA PRO A 74 7.63 10.11 -11.75
C PRO A 74 8.12 8.98 -12.68
N ALA A 75 8.53 9.34 -13.90
CA ALA A 75 9.10 8.39 -14.86
C ALA A 75 10.44 7.83 -14.38
N ALA A 76 10.72 6.54 -14.66
CA ALA A 76 12.00 5.88 -14.37
C ALA A 76 12.52 6.16 -12.95
N ALA A 77 11.61 6.15 -11.97
CA ALA A 77 11.89 6.59 -10.62
C ALA A 77 11.56 5.50 -9.61
N ASP A 78 12.46 5.40 -8.66
CA ASP A 78 12.32 4.69 -7.40
C ASP A 78 12.08 5.74 -6.32
N ALA A 79 10.88 5.75 -5.74
CA ALA A 79 10.48 6.78 -4.77
C ALA A 79 9.86 6.16 -3.53
N GLU A 80 10.19 6.73 -2.37
CA GLU A 80 9.46 6.48 -1.14
C GLU A 80 8.22 7.38 -1.12
N VAL A 81 7.04 6.76 -0.98
CA VAL A 81 5.76 7.45 -0.87
C VAL A 81 5.21 7.19 0.51
N ALA A 82 5.14 8.25 1.32
CA ALA A 82 4.40 8.22 2.58
C ALA A 82 2.91 8.38 2.29
N ILE A 83 2.11 7.45 2.79
CA ILE A 83 0.65 7.50 2.68
C ILE A 83 0.08 7.47 4.09
N SER A 84 -0.64 8.54 4.43
CA SER A 84 -1.32 8.69 5.71
C SER A 84 -2.73 8.16 5.60
N PHE A 85 -3.01 7.07 6.30
CA PHE A 85 -4.34 6.48 6.32
C PHE A 85 -5.10 6.95 7.57
N ALA A 86 -6.27 7.56 7.37
CA ALA A 86 -7.13 7.96 8.48
C ALA A 86 -7.66 6.71 9.21
N LEU A 87 -7.44 6.67 10.53
CA LEU A 87 -7.90 5.57 11.35
C LEU A 87 -9.30 5.85 11.88
N PRO A 88 -10.10 4.79 12.12
CA PRO A 88 -11.37 4.97 12.77
C PRO A 88 -11.11 5.50 14.19
N THR A 89 -11.81 6.56 14.58
CA THR A 89 -11.81 7.04 15.96
C THR A 89 -12.38 5.91 16.82
N VAL A 90 -11.52 5.23 17.58
CA VAL A 90 -12.00 4.25 18.57
C VAL A 90 -12.54 5.06 19.74
N ASN A 91 -13.86 5.29 19.78
CA ASN A 91 -14.51 5.75 21.00
C ASN A 91 -14.30 4.65 22.04
N GLN A 92 -13.31 4.80 22.92
CA GLN A 92 -13.17 3.92 24.07
C GLN A 92 -14.43 4.10 24.93
N PRO A 93 -15.19 3.03 25.22
CA PRO A 93 -16.24 3.12 26.23
C PRO A 93 -15.58 3.48 27.58
N GLN A 94 -16.12 4.51 28.23
CA GLN A 94 -15.73 4.93 29.59
C GLN A 94 -16.01 3.83 30.62
#